data_AF-A0A2W2DC58-F1
#
_entry.id   AF-A0A2W2DC58-F1
#
_cell.length_a   1.000
_cell.length_b   1.000
_cell.length_c   1.000
_cell.angle_alpha   90.00
_cell.angle_beta   90.00
_cell.angle_gamma   90.00
#
_symmetry.space_group_name_H-M   'P 1'
#
loop_
_entity.id
_entity.type
_entity.pdbx_description
1 polymer ?
#
loop_
_entity_poly.entity_id
_entity_poly.type
_entity_poly.pdbx_seq_one_letter_code
_entity_poly.pdbx_strand_id
1 'polypeptide(L)'
;SPTTSPTSPPPTSGPWPPSASFSNPVLWQDFADIDIIRVGDVYYYSASSMHYSPGAPILRSYDLVNWEFAGHSVPNLDFDSAAYNLSGGRAYVKGIWASAFNYRPSNQTFYWIGCTEFNRSYVYTATTVEGPWTKRSRINNCYYDSGLLIDDNDTMYVAYGSTNISVAQLSADGLSQVRAQQVWTSPSNIGYIEGARFYKRNGYYYIWLTKPANGQYVLRSRSPFGPYEHREVLLNLPGPITGEPGSVPHQGGMVETQNGQWYYMAFLDAYPGGRIPTLAPINWVGDWPVLQTVNGRWGATYPYPNVPRPPRQVKPMIGSDTFAGSTLGPQYEWNHNPDNARWSVNNGLRLQTATVTNDLYQARNTLTHRIQGPSSTATIELNYSGMANGDRAGLAMLRDSSAWIGVRRDNGATRVVMTNGLTMNSSWQTTGTGSEQASAAVSGGRIWLRVNADVRPGSGRQARFSYSTDGSNFVSLGPAFTLNHAWQFFMAYRFGIFNYATSALGGSVTVDRFDITTP
;
A
#
# COMPACT_ATOMS: atom_id res chain seq x y z
N SER A 1 14.61 -25.86 -27.92
CA SER A 1 13.24 -26.19 -27.48
C SER A 1 12.35 -25.00 -27.75
N PRO A 2 11.22 -25.16 -28.44
CA PRO A 2 10.41 -24.02 -28.86
C PRO A 2 9.79 -23.35 -27.63
N THR A 3 9.90 -22.03 -27.61
CA THR A 3 9.27 -21.11 -26.67
C THR A 3 7.75 -21.27 -26.74
N THR A 4 7.15 -21.82 -25.70
CA THR A 4 5.70 -21.80 -25.51
C THR A 4 5.26 -20.36 -25.27
N SER A 5 4.58 -19.76 -26.25
CA SER A 5 3.78 -18.56 -26.04
C SER A 5 2.83 -18.80 -24.85
N PRO A 6 2.67 -17.84 -23.92
CA PRO A 6 1.72 -18.00 -22.83
C PRO A 6 0.31 -18.03 -23.43
N THR A 7 -0.34 -19.19 -23.35
CA THR A 7 -1.75 -19.34 -23.68
C THR A 7 -2.54 -18.35 -22.82
N SER A 8 -3.23 -17.41 -23.48
CA SER A 8 -4.20 -16.53 -22.85
C SER A 8 -5.19 -17.36 -22.03
N PRO A 9 -5.45 -17.03 -20.75
CA PRO A 9 -6.49 -17.69 -19.97
C PRO A 9 -7.82 -17.62 -20.72
N PRO A 10 -8.72 -18.60 -20.54
CA PRO A 10 -10.03 -18.53 -21.18
C PRO A 10 -10.75 -17.24 -20.74
N PRO A 11 -11.52 -16.61 -21.65
CA PRO A 11 -12.32 -15.44 -21.30
C PRO A 11 -13.26 -15.77 -20.15
N THR A 12 -13.55 -14.77 -19.32
CA THR A 12 -14.51 -14.89 -18.22
C THR A 12 -15.87 -15.35 -18.78
N SER A 13 -16.31 -16.56 -18.45
CA SER A 13 -17.62 -17.10 -18.84
C SER A 13 -18.72 -16.52 -17.95
N GLY A 14 -19.90 -16.21 -18.51
CA GLY A 14 -21.07 -15.72 -17.76
C GLY A 14 -21.51 -14.30 -18.19
N PRO A 15 -22.59 -13.75 -17.60
CA PRO A 15 -23.05 -12.39 -17.92
C PRO A 15 -22.01 -11.32 -17.54
N TRP A 16 -21.98 -10.22 -18.30
CA TRP A 16 -21.15 -9.03 -18.02
C TRP A 16 -22.01 -7.77 -18.15
N PRO A 17 -21.99 -6.85 -17.18
CA PRO A 17 -21.26 -6.90 -15.90
C PRO A 17 -21.71 -8.06 -14.98
N PRO A 18 -20.93 -8.44 -13.96
CA PRO A 18 -21.27 -9.56 -13.06
C PRO A 18 -22.50 -9.26 -12.18
N SER A 19 -22.88 -7.98 -12.05
CA SER A 19 -24.04 -7.47 -11.32
C SER A 19 -24.45 -6.11 -11.89
N ALA A 20 -25.64 -5.62 -11.51
CA ALA A 20 -26.09 -4.28 -11.91
C ALA A 20 -25.29 -3.15 -11.24
N SER A 21 -24.74 -3.40 -10.05
CA SER A 21 -24.01 -2.42 -9.22
C SER A 21 -22.79 -3.04 -8.56
N PHE A 22 -21.81 -2.20 -8.19
CA PHE A 22 -20.70 -2.56 -7.30
C PHE A 22 -20.88 -1.91 -5.92
N SER A 23 -20.19 -2.43 -4.91
CA SER A 23 -20.19 -1.90 -3.54
C SER A 23 -18.88 -1.23 -3.20
N ASN A 24 -18.95 -0.15 -2.42
CA ASN A 24 -17.80 0.47 -1.79
C ASN A 24 -17.55 -0.10 -0.38
N PRO A 25 -16.29 -0.14 0.10
CA PRO A 25 -15.06 0.16 -0.65
C PRO A 25 -14.80 -0.88 -1.75
N VAL A 26 -14.22 -0.48 -2.88
CA VAL A 26 -13.89 -1.41 -3.98
C VAL A 26 -12.74 -2.35 -3.62
N LEU A 27 -11.91 -1.96 -2.66
CA LEU A 27 -10.86 -2.77 -2.08
C LEU A 27 -10.70 -2.44 -0.60
N TRP A 28 -10.72 -3.47 0.26
CA TRP A 28 -10.59 -3.29 1.71
C TRP A 28 -9.19 -3.69 2.21
N GLN A 29 -8.18 -3.02 1.68
CA GLN A 29 -6.78 -3.10 2.11
C GLN A 29 -6.16 -1.70 2.09
N ASP A 30 -5.13 -1.49 2.91
CA ASP A 30 -4.44 -0.22 3.07
C ASP A 30 -3.68 0.20 1.80
N PHE A 31 -4.33 1.04 0.99
CA PHE A 31 -3.80 1.66 -0.22
C PHE A 31 -4.23 3.11 -0.27
N ALA A 32 -3.28 3.97 0.01
CA ALA A 32 -3.50 5.41 0.11
C ALA A 32 -2.72 6.19 -0.92
N ASP A 33 -2.97 7.50 -0.93
CA ASP A 33 -2.26 8.44 -1.79
C ASP A 33 -2.28 8.00 -3.26
N ILE A 34 -3.44 7.48 -3.68
CA ILE A 34 -3.66 6.79 -4.95
C ILE A 34 -3.37 7.73 -6.12
N ASP A 35 -2.62 7.25 -7.12
CA ASP A 35 -2.53 7.89 -8.44
C ASP A 35 -2.96 6.86 -9.50
N ILE A 36 -4.12 7.10 -10.10
CA ILE A 36 -4.83 6.17 -10.98
C ILE A 36 -4.75 6.63 -12.44
N ILE A 37 -4.40 5.71 -13.33
CA ILE A 37 -4.31 5.94 -14.78
C ILE A 37 -5.00 4.82 -15.55
N ARG A 38 -5.27 5.07 -16.83
CA ARG A 38 -5.68 4.04 -17.80
C ARG A 38 -4.68 3.98 -18.95
N VAL A 39 -4.28 2.77 -19.34
CA VAL A 39 -3.46 2.50 -20.53
C VAL A 39 -4.20 1.48 -21.39
N GLY A 40 -4.70 1.91 -22.55
CA GLY A 40 -5.61 1.08 -23.36
C GLY A 40 -6.84 0.67 -22.56
N ASP A 41 -7.05 -0.64 -22.41
CA ASP A 41 -8.21 -1.19 -21.69
C ASP A 41 -7.94 -1.53 -20.22
N VAL A 42 -6.79 -1.14 -19.69
CA VAL A 42 -6.33 -1.54 -18.37
C VAL A 42 -6.17 -0.32 -17.46
N TYR A 43 -6.67 -0.44 -16.24
CA TYR A 43 -6.54 0.53 -15.19
C TYR A 43 -5.40 0.13 -14.25
N TYR A 44 -4.60 1.10 -13.87
CA TYR A 44 -3.54 0.93 -12.89
C TYR A 44 -3.64 2.00 -11.85
N TYR A 45 -3.29 1.68 -10.61
CA TYR A 45 -2.96 2.74 -9.65
C TYR A 45 -1.70 2.42 -8.86
N SER A 46 -0.94 3.47 -8.54
CA SER A 46 0.15 3.43 -7.57
C SER A 46 -0.34 3.94 -6.22
N ALA A 47 0.18 3.40 -5.12
CA ALA A 47 -0.10 3.88 -3.76
C ALA A 47 1.19 4.13 -2.96
N SER A 48 1.09 4.85 -1.84
CA SER A 48 2.21 5.05 -0.93
C SER A 48 2.51 3.79 -0.08
N SER A 49 3.75 3.70 0.41
CA SER A 49 4.20 2.55 1.20
C SER A 49 5.20 2.92 2.31
N MET A 50 5.54 4.20 2.45
CA MET A 50 6.50 4.70 3.44
C MET A 50 7.80 3.89 3.43
N HIS A 51 8.06 3.15 4.51
CA HIS A 51 9.29 2.40 4.77
C HIS A 51 9.22 0.94 4.35
N TYR A 52 8.11 0.50 3.74
CA TYR A 52 7.97 -0.85 3.23
C TYR A 52 8.68 -1.02 1.88
N SER A 53 9.37 -2.15 1.71
CA SER A 53 10.24 -2.47 0.56
C SER A 53 9.88 -3.83 -0.04
N PRO A 54 9.67 -4.00 -1.36
CA PRO A 54 9.65 -2.94 -2.36
C PRO A 54 8.53 -1.94 -2.09
N GLY A 55 8.72 -0.73 -2.62
CA GLY A 55 7.84 0.40 -2.36
C GLY A 55 7.08 0.87 -3.60
N ALA A 56 6.09 1.74 -3.39
CA ALA A 56 5.16 2.20 -4.43
C ALA A 56 4.46 1.03 -5.15
N PRO A 57 3.61 0.26 -4.44
CA PRO A 57 2.84 -0.83 -5.03
C PRO A 57 1.96 -0.32 -6.17
N ILE A 58 1.87 -1.13 -7.21
CA ILE A 58 1.02 -0.93 -8.38
C ILE A 58 -0.03 -2.03 -8.40
N LEU A 59 -1.30 -1.64 -8.50
CA LEU A 59 -2.40 -2.56 -8.72
C LEU A 59 -2.94 -2.42 -10.13
N ARG A 60 -3.53 -3.49 -10.63
CA ARG A 60 -4.17 -3.58 -11.95
C ARG A 60 -5.64 -3.95 -11.80
N SER A 61 -6.48 -3.33 -12.62
CA SER A 61 -7.88 -3.68 -12.82
C SER A 61 -8.24 -3.59 -14.30
N TYR A 62 -9.27 -4.32 -14.69
CA TYR A 62 -9.89 -4.22 -16.02
C TYR A 62 -11.26 -3.52 -15.96
N ASP A 63 -11.77 -3.23 -14.76
CA ASP A 63 -13.13 -2.78 -14.55
C ASP A 63 -13.31 -1.73 -13.44
N LEU A 64 -12.21 -1.22 -12.87
CA LEU A 64 -12.12 -0.29 -11.73
C LEU A 64 -12.59 -0.84 -10.37
N VAL A 65 -13.17 -2.04 -10.34
CA VAL A 65 -13.80 -2.63 -9.16
C VAL A 65 -12.96 -3.77 -8.61
N ASN A 66 -12.53 -4.68 -9.48
CA ASN A 66 -11.75 -5.85 -9.12
C ASN A 66 -10.26 -5.57 -9.37
N TRP A 67 -9.45 -5.67 -8.32
CA TRP A 67 -8.03 -5.32 -8.34
C TRP A 67 -7.15 -6.52 -7.97
N GLU A 68 -5.96 -6.55 -8.56
CA GLU A 68 -4.85 -7.44 -8.20
C GLU A 68 -3.55 -6.67 -8.07
N PHE A 69 -2.60 -7.18 -7.31
CA PHE A 69 -1.23 -6.70 -7.33
C PHE A 69 -0.59 -6.93 -8.71
N ALA A 70 0.06 -5.89 -9.25
CA ALA A 70 0.78 -5.95 -10.51
C ALA A 70 2.30 -5.86 -10.32
N GLY A 71 2.78 -5.04 -9.38
CA GLY A 71 4.22 -4.87 -9.14
C GLY A 71 4.52 -3.71 -8.20
N HIS A 72 5.75 -3.21 -8.23
CA HIS A 72 6.21 -2.08 -7.42
C HIS A 72 7.15 -1.19 -8.22
N SER A 73 6.95 0.13 -8.15
CA SER A 73 7.79 1.08 -8.89
C SER A 73 9.20 1.20 -8.31
N VAL A 74 9.37 0.92 -7.00
CA VAL A 74 10.63 1.08 -6.28
C VAL A 74 11.07 -0.28 -5.72
N PRO A 75 11.93 -1.05 -6.43
CA PRO A 75 12.31 -2.40 -6.00
C PRO A 75 13.18 -2.42 -4.74
N ASN A 76 13.89 -1.33 -4.45
CA ASN A 76 14.69 -1.15 -3.24
C ASN A 76 14.67 0.33 -2.84
N LEU A 77 14.51 0.64 -1.54
CA LEU A 77 14.41 2.00 -1.02
C LEU A 77 15.79 2.69 -0.98
N ASP A 78 16.33 3.02 -2.15
CA ASP A 78 17.64 3.66 -2.33
C ASP A 78 17.49 5.18 -2.44
N PHE A 79 17.22 5.80 -1.28
CA PHE A 79 16.95 7.23 -1.11
C PHE A 79 18.06 7.98 -0.37
N ASP A 80 19.32 7.62 -0.62
CA ASP A 80 20.52 8.24 -0.05
C ASP A 80 20.59 8.20 1.50
N SER A 81 19.98 7.19 2.13
CA SER A 81 20.01 7.02 3.59
C SER A 81 20.09 5.54 3.98
N ALA A 82 21.05 5.20 4.84
CA ALA A 82 21.21 3.85 5.38
C ALA A 82 20.08 3.45 6.34
N ALA A 83 19.29 4.42 6.83
CA ALA A 83 18.16 4.17 7.73
C ALA A 83 17.10 3.25 7.10
N TYR A 84 16.97 3.26 5.76
CA TYR A 84 16.08 2.35 5.03
C TYR A 84 16.55 0.89 5.01
N ASN A 85 17.80 0.62 5.38
CA ASN A 85 18.32 -0.75 5.54
C ASN A 85 18.17 -1.24 6.99
N LEU A 86 17.58 -0.43 7.88
CA LEU A 86 17.51 -0.68 9.32
C LEU A 86 18.92 -0.95 9.91
N SER A 87 19.93 -0.26 9.36
CA SER A 87 21.33 -0.34 9.73
C SER A 87 21.85 1.07 9.99
N GLY A 88 22.36 1.34 11.20
CA GLY A 88 22.80 2.68 11.60
C GLY A 88 21.67 3.71 11.79
N GLY A 89 20.40 3.30 11.75
CA GLY A 89 19.23 4.17 11.92
C GLY A 89 17.91 3.44 11.61
N ARG A 90 16.80 4.19 11.67
CA ARG A 90 15.44 3.71 11.34
C ARG A 90 14.70 4.73 10.47
N ALA A 91 13.84 4.26 9.58
CA ALA A 91 13.07 5.09 8.64
C ALA A 91 11.55 4.94 8.80
N TYR A 92 11.07 4.47 9.94
CA TYR A 92 9.63 4.39 10.24
C TYR A 92 8.90 5.70 9.94
N VAL A 93 7.77 5.59 9.25
CA VAL A 93 6.91 6.70 8.78
C VAL A 93 7.62 7.69 7.83
N LYS A 94 8.80 7.32 7.32
CA LYS A 94 9.50 8.03 6.24
C LYS A 94 9.38 7.25 4.92
N GLY A 95 10.12 7.63 3.89
CA GLY A 95 10.13 6.94 2.60
C GLY A 95 9.12 7.48 1.62
N ILE A 96 8.32 6.58 1.06
CA ILE A 96 7.41 6.87 -0.04
C ILE A 96 6.08 7.42 0.49
N TRP A 97 5.89 8.73 0.35
CA TRP A 97 4.65 9.45 0.60
C TRP A 97 3.86 9.60 -0.71
N ALA A 98 2.86 10.50 -0.77
CA ALA A 98 2.11 10.74 -2.00
C ALA A 98 3.07 11.10 -3.16
N SER A 99 2.96 10.30 -4.23
CA SER A 99 3.87 10.31 -5.37
C SER A 99 3.07 10.31 -6.66
N ALA A 100 3.74 10.55 -7.79
CA ALA A 100 3.15 10.59 -9.11
C ALA A 100 3.47 9.31 -9.91
N PHE A 101 2.51 8.84 -10.70
CA PHE A 101 2.62 7.68 -11.57
C PHE A 101 1.89 7.93 -12.89
N ASN A 102 2.58 7.75 -14.02
CA ASN A 102 1.95 7.91 -15.34
C ASN A 102 2.64 7.06 -16.41
N TYR A 103 1.98 6.88 -17.56
CA TYR A 103 2.51 6.14 -18.71
C TYR A 103 2.70 7.07 -19.90
N ARG A 104 3.87 7.00 -20.52
CA ARG A 104 4.25 7.79 -21.69
C ARG A 104 4.07 6.97 -22.97
N PRO A 105 3.06 7.26 -23.81
CA PRO A 105 2.81 6.47 -25.01
C PRO A 105 3.92 6.55 -26.05
N SER A 106 4.58 7.70 -26.19
CA SER A 106 5.59 7.96 -27.23
C SER A 106 6.80 7.03 -27.16
N ASN A 107 7.13 6.53 -25.96
CA ASN A 107 8.24 5.60 -25.72
C ASN A 107 7.83 4.36 -24.91
N GLN A 108 6.52 4.13 -24.77
CA GLN A 108 5.95 2.98 -24.08
C GLN A 108 6.51 2.74 -22.66
N THR A 109 6.73 3.82 -21.90
CA THR A 109 7.40 3.75 -20.59
C THR A 109 6.50 4.28 -19.48
N PHE A 110 6.38 3.52 -18.39
CA PHE A 110 5.83 3.99 -17.14
C PHE A 110 6.88 4.81 -16.37
N TYR A 111 6.43 5.88 -15.74
CA TYR A 111 7.21 6.76 -14.89
C TYR A 111 6.58 6.81 -13.50
N TRP A 112 7.41 6.68 -12.48
CA TRP A 112 7.07 6.97 -11.10
C TRP A 112 8.00 8.06 -10.58
N ILE A 113 7.45 9.07 -9.91
CA ILE A 113 8.19 10.19 -9.32
C ILE A 113 7.70 10.42 -7.90
N GLY A 114 8.59 10.34 -6.92
CA GLY A 114 8.25 10.61 -5.52
C GLY A 114 9.30 11.44 -4.81
N CYS A 115 8.87 12.45 -4.04
CA CYS A 115 9.76 13.11 -3.08
C CYS A 115 9.93 12.24 -1.83
N THR A 116 11.15 12.13 -1.32
CA THR A 116 11.42 11.50 -0.02
C THR A 116 12.21 12.45 0.89
N GLU A 117 12.01 12.29 2.20
CA GLU A 117 12.65 13.11 3.26
C GLU A 117 12.50 14.63 3.07
N PHE A 118 11.44 15.08 2.39
CA PHE A 118 11.19 16.51 2.08
C PHE A 118 12.39 17.21 1.41
N ASN A 119 13.21 16.44 0.69
CA ASN A 119 14.51 16.89 0.19
C ASN A 119 14.56 16.92 -1.34
N ARG A 120 14.31 15.77 -1.97
CA ARG A 120 14.50 15.56 -3.40
C ARG A 120 13.56 14.51 -3.95
N SER A 121 13.32 14.57 -5.26
CA SER A 121 12.48 13.62 -5.96
C SER A 121 13.30 12.58 -6.72
N TYR A 122 12.81 11.34 -6.74
CA TYR A 122 13.44 10.21 -7.44
C TYR A 122 12.55 9.77 -8.58
N VAL A 123 13.15 9.47 -9.73
CA VAL A 123 12.44 9.02 -10.93
C VAL A 123 12.78 7.55 -11.18
N TYR A 124 11.74 6.71 -11.27
CA TYR A 124 11.84 5.32 -11.64
C TYR A 124 11.07 5.06 -12.94
N THR A 125 11.56 4.15 -13.78
CA THR A 125 10.90 3.79 -15.04
C THR A 125 10.86 2.28 -15.28
N ALA A 126 9.84 1.81 -15.98
CA ALA A 126 9.74 0.47 -16.54
C ALA A 126 8.88 0.46 -17.82
N THR A 127 9.04 -0.54 -18.68
CA THR A 127 8.17 -0.73 -19.87
C THR A 127 6.88 -1.47 -19.54
N THR A 128 6.84 -2.18 -18.41
CA THR A 128 5.68 -2.90 -17.87
C THR A 128 5.56 -2.63 -16.38
N VAL A 129 4.33 -2.67 -15.83
CA VAL A 129 4.12 -2.39 -14.39
C VAL A 129 4.71 -3.47 -13.48
N GLU A 130 4.84 -4.70 -13.98
CA GLU A 130 5.53 -5.82 -13.32
C GLU A 130 7.06 -5.57 -13.18
N GLY A 131 7.61 -4.60 -13.90
CA GLY A 131 9.05 -4.33 -13.94
C GLY A 131 9.80 -5.14 -15.01
N PRO A 132 11.16 -5.09 -15.00
CA PRO A 132 11.98 -4.49 -13.96
C PRO A 132 11.91 -2.96 -13.94
N TRP A 133 11.81 -2.40 -12.73
CA TRP A 133 11.86 -0.96 -12.50
C TRP A 133 13.28 -0.49 -12.19
N THR A 134 13.69 0.63 -12.78
CA THR A 134 15.05 1.17 -12.63
C THR A 134 15.00 2.62 -12.15
N LYS A 135 15.80 2.97 -11.13
CA LYS A 135 16.05 4.37 -10.74
C LYS A 135 16.82 5.06 -11.87
N ARG A 136 16.21 6.07 -12.50
CA ARG A 136 16.79 6.78 -13.64
C ARG A 136 17.43 8.11 -13.26
N SER A 137 16.84 8.81 -12.30
CA SER A 137 17.38 10.10 -11.89
C SER A 137 16.96 10.48 -10.47
N ARG A 138 17.61 11.54 -9.99
CA ARG A 138 17.34 12.21 -8.72
C ARG A 138 17.34 13.71 -9.00
N ILE A 139 16.22 14.37 -8.75
CA ILE A 139 16.00 15.80 -9.01
C ILE A 139 16.14 16.56 -7.70
N ASN A 140 17.00 17.58 -7.66
CA ASN A 140 17.27 18.41 -6.47
C ASN A 140 16.15 19.43 -6.18
N ASN A 141 14.90 19.00 -6.30
CA ASN A 141 13.71 19.70 -5.87
C ASN A 141 12.75 18.64 -5.29
N CYS A 142 12.14 18.93 -4.15
CA CYS A 142 11.14 18.03 -3.57
C CYS A 142 9.78 18.34 -4.18
N TYR A 143 9.34 17.49 -5.10
CA TYR A 143 7.95 17.47 -5.54
C TYR A 143 7.08 16.79 -4.48
N TYR A 144 6.89 17.47 -3.34
CA TYR A 144 6.00 17.02 -2.26
C TYR A 144 4.58 16.86 -2.81
N ASP A 145 3.94 15.72 -2.54
CA ASP A 145 2.57 15.42 -2.95
C ASP A 145 2.31 15.62 -4.44
N SER A 146 3.13 14.98 -5.27
CA SER A 146 3.19 15.24 -6.70
C SER A 146 2.14 14.51 -7.53
N GLY A 147 1.76 15.13 -8.66
CA GLY A 147 0.98 14.53 -9.74
C GLY A 147 1.62 14.80 -11.10
N LEU A 148 1.82 13.74 -11.91
CA LEU A 148 2.51 13.81 -13.20
C LEU A 148 1.50 13.87 -14.35
N LEU A 149 1.60 14.91 -15.16
CA LEU A 149 0.93 15.02 -16.46
C LEU A 149 1.95 14.77 -17.57
N ILE A 150 1.62 13.86 -18.48
CA ILE A 150 2.27 13.74 -19.79
C ILE A 150 1.29 14.37 -20.77
N ASP A 151 1.63 15.57 -21.24
CA ASP A 151 0.76 16.40 -22.08
C ASP A 151 0.65 15.82 -23.51
N ASP A 152 -0.35 16.25 -24.28
CA ASP A 152 -0.62 15.78 -25.65
C ASP A 152 0.56 16.05 -26.61
N ASN A 153 1.40 17.03 -26.29
CA ASN A 153 2.63 17.34 -27.02
C ASN A 153 3.86 16.62 -26.45
N ASP A 154 3.65 15.61 -25.61
CA ASP A 154 4.66 14.78 -24.95
C ASP A 154 5.55 15.51 -23.92
N THR A 155 5.23 16.77 -23.58
CA THR A 155 5.90 17.49 -22.49
C THR A 155 5.43 16.95 -21.14
N MET A 156 6.38 16.68 -20.25
CA MET A 156 6.08 16.21 -18.89
C MET A 156 6.02 17.38 -17.91
N TYR A 157 4.94 17.45 -17.13
CA TYR A 157 4.76 18.41 -16.06
C TYR A 157 4.45 17.72 -14.74
N VAL A 158 4.94 18.27 -13.64
CA VAL A 158 4.65 17.78 -12.29
C VAL A 158 4.00 18.91 -11.50
N ALA A 159 2.74 18.74 -11.08
CA ALA A 159 2.11 19.61 -10.09
C ALA A 159 2.46 19.10 -8.69
N TYR A 160 2.81 19.98 -7.76
CA TYR A 160 3.27 19.60 -6.42
C TYR A 160 3.15 20.75 -5.41
N GLY A 161 3.33 20.43 -4.14
CA GLY A 161 3.36 21.38 -3.02
C GLY A 161 2.12 21.30 -2.13
N SER A 162 2.18 22.07 -1.05
CA SER A 162 1.10 22.18 -0.06
C SER A 162 0.81 23.64 0.22
N THR A 163 -0.47 24.04 0.28
CA THR A 163 -0.92 25.45 0.36
C THR A 163 -0.52 26.30 -0.85
N ASN A 164 0.78 26.39 -1.14
CA ASN A 164 1.35 26.93 -2.37
C ASN A 164 1.59 25.79 -3.37
N ILE A 165 0.86 25.82 -4.48
CA ILE A 165 0.92 24.81 -5.52
C ILE A 165 1.81 25.31 -6.64
N SER A 166 2.77 24.48 -7.01
CA SER A 166 3.73 24.74 -8.08
C SER A 166 3.57 23.73 -9.20
N VAL A 167 3.99 24.12 -10.41
CA VAL A 167 4.14 23.23 -11.56
C VAL A 167 5.58 23.29 -12.02
N ALA A 168 6.21 22.12 -12.16
CA ALA A 168 7.50 21.94 -12.81
C ALA A 168 7.30 21.40 -14.23
N GLN A 169 8.11 21.87 -15.17
CA GLN A 169 8.31 21.24 -16.49
C GLN A 169 9.60 20.44 -16.44
N LEU A 170 9.54 19.19 -16.86
CA LEU A 170 10.70 18.31 -16.93
C LEU A 170 11.39 18.41 -18.29
N SER A 171 12.63 17.93 -18.37
CA SER A 171 13.35 17.73 -19.63
C SER A 171 12.64 16.71 -20.52
N ALA A 172 12.97 16.70 -21.80
CA ALA A 172 12.32 15.82 -22.78
C ALA A 172 12.40 14.32 -22.43
N ASP A 173 13.42 13.89 -21.69
CA ASP A 173 13.58 12.52 -21.19
C ASP A 173 12.85 12.26 -19.85
N GLY A 174 12.33 13.31 -19.21
CA GLY A 174 11.66 13.27 -17.91
C GLY A 174 12.62 13.18 -16.71
N LEU A 175 13.93 13.35 -16.91
CA LEU A 175 14.93 13.03 -15.88
C LEU A 175 15.45 14.24 -15.10
N SER A 176 15.15 15.47 -15.53
CA SER A 176 15.61 16.70 -14.87
C SER A 176 14.55 17.81 -14.94
N GLN A 177 14.68 18.81 -14.08
CA GLN A 177 13.79 19.97 -14.07
C GLN A 177 14.33 21.02 -15.06
N VAL A 178 13.48 21.49 -15.98
CA VAL A 178 13.80 22.61 -16.87
C VAL A 178 13.42 23.94 -16.21
N ARG A 179 12.20 24.00 -15.65
CA ARG A 179 11.70 25.16 -14.89
C ARG A 179 10.62 24.75 -13.91
N ALA A 180 10.37 25.59 -12.93
CA ALA A 180 9.22 25.47 -12.03
C ALA A 180 8.66 26.85 -11.67
N GLN A 181 7.36 26.92 -11.40
CA GLN A 181 6.67 28.15 -11.05
C GLN A 181 5.55 27.82 -10.05
N GLN A 182 5.37 28.67 -9.03
CA GLN A 182 4.17 28.65 -8.20
C GLN A 182 2.99 29.17 -9.02
N VAL A 183 1.94 28.36 -9.17
CA VAL A 183 0.80 28.65 -10.05
C VAL A 183 -0.47 29.04 -9.30
N TRP A 184 -0.55 28.71 -8.01
CA TRP A 184 -1.72 28.98 -7.18
C TRP A 184 -1.36 28.94 -5.69
N THR A 185 -2.04 29.76 -4.88
CA THR A 185 -1.97 29.75 -3.42
C THR A 185 -3.36 29.57 -2.87
N SER A 186 -3.50 28.64 -1.92
CA SER A 186 -4.77 28.38 -1.25
C SER A 186 -5.25 29.59 -0.48
N PRO A 187 -6.48 30.06 -0.71
CA PRO A 187 -7.04 31.18 0.04
C PRO A 187 -7.31 30.76 1.49
N SER A 188 -7.32 31.73 2.40
CA SER A 188 -7.43 31.48 3.85
C SER A 188 -8.70 30.71 4.26
N ASN A 189 -9.80 30.87 3.51
CA ASN A 189 -11.05 30.14 3.76
C ASN A 189 -10.97 28.64 3.41
N ILE A 190 -10.03 28.23 2.56
CA ILE A 190 -9.74 26.82 2.27
C ILE A 190 -8.61 26.33 3.20
N GLY A 191 -7.54 27.11 3.36
CA GLY A 191 -6.41 26.79 4.23
C GLY A 191 -5.49 25.71 3.62
N TYR A 192 -4.97 24.81 4.46
CA TYR A 192 -4.04 23.76 4.02
C TYR A 192 -4.67 22.83 2.97
N ILE A 193 -3.92 22.57 1.90
CA ILE A 193 -4.29 21.70 0.78
C ILE A 193 -3.04 21.00 0.24
N GLU A 194 -3.15 19.79 -0.28
CA GLU A 194 -2.03 18.99 -0.81
C GLU A 194 -2.54 17.90 -1.79
N GLY A 195 -1.75 16.84 -2.03
CA GLY A 195 -2.14 15.65 -2.79
C GLY A 195 -2.42 15.89 -4.29
N ALA A 196 -1.54 16.61 -4.99
CA ALA A 196 -1.78 17.01 -6.37
C ALA A 196 -1.92 15.82 -7.33
N ARG A 197 -2.93 15.85 -8.21
CA ARG A 197 -2.98 15.04 -9.44
C ARG A 197 -3.22 15.95 -10.64
N PHE A 198 -2.52 15.70 -11.75
CA PHE A 198 -2.47 16.65 -12.87
C PHE A 198 -3.06 16.04 -14.14
N TYR A 199 -4.09 16.68 -14.69
CA TYR A 199 -4.82 16.22 -15.88
C TYR A 199 -4.87 17.29 -16.96
N LYS A 200 -5.10 16.84 -18.19
CA LYS A 200 -5.54 17.68 -19.30
C LYS A 200 -6.83 17.13 -19.90
N ARG A 201 -7.79 18.01 -20.18
CA ARG A 201 -9.07 17.67 -20.82
C ARG A 201 -9.65 18.89 -21.51
N ASN A 202 -10.16 18.74 -22.73
CA ASN A 202 -10.83 19.81 -23.49
C ASN A 202 -10.05 21.14 -23.57
N GLY A 203 -8.72 21.05 -23.73
CA GLY A 203 -7.83 22.21 -23.77
C GLY A 203 -7.71 22.97 -22.45
N TYR A 204 -8.08 22.33 -21.33
CA TYR A 204 -7.86 22.81 -19.98
C TYR A 204 -6.90 21.88 -19.22
N TYR A 205 -6.14 22.47 -18.32
CA TYR A 205 -5.26 21.83 -17.35
C TYR A 205 -5.95 21.84 -15.98
N TYR A 206 -5.96 20.69 -15.30
CA TYR A 206 -6.64 20.53 -14.02
C TYR A 206 -5.70 20.00 -12.95
N ILE A 207 -5.68 20.62 -11.77
CA ILE A 207 -4.95 20.11 -10.61
C ILE A 207 -5.96 19.71 -9.54
N TRP A 208 -6.01 18.43 -9.22
CA TRP A 208 -6.87 17.85 -8.18
C TRP A 208 -6.13 17.89 -6.84
N LEU A 209 -6.75 18.45 -5.80
CA LEU A 209 -6.10 18.71 -4.52
C LEU A 209 -7.01 18.40 -3.33
N THR A 210 -6.49 17.65 -2.37
CA THR A 210 -7.22 17.34 -1.14
C THR A 210 -7.07 18.47 -0.12
N LYS A 211 -8.15 18.81 0.58
CA LYS A 211 -8.11 19.50 1.88
C LYS A 211 -8.13 18.40 2.95
N PRO A 212 -6.98 18.03 3.54
CA PRO A 212 -6.92 16.90 4.43
C PRO A 212 -7.71 17.17 5.72
N ALA A 213 -8.46 16.20 6.25
CA ALA A 213 -8.81 14.90 5.68
C ALA A 213 -10.30 14.87 5.25
N ASN A 214 -10.84 16.01 4.78
CA ASN A 214 -12.29 16.19 4.66
C ASN A 214 -12.80 16.92 3.42
N GLY A 215 -11.94 17.28 2.46
CA GLY A 215 -12.40 18.00 1.28
C GLY A 215 -11.59 17.69 0.04
N GLN A 216 -12.18 17.96 -1.12
CA GLN A 216 -11.55 17.82 -2.42
C GLN A 216 -11.85 19.05 -3.26
N TYR A 217 -10.81 19.62 -3.85
CA TYR A 217 -10.89 20.78 -4.73
C TYR A 217 -10.24 20.45 -6.07
N VAL A 218 -10.63 21.22 -7.07
CA VAL A 218 -10.07 21.16 -8.42
C VAL A 218 -9.69 22.56 -8.86
N LEU A 219 -8.46 22.71 -9.34
CA LEU A 219 -7.98 23.89 -10.04
C LEU A 219 -8.16 23.69 -11.54
N ARG A 220 -8.44 24.75 -12.30
CA ARG A 220 -8.52 24.73 -13.77
C ARG A 220 -7.80 25.93 -14.41
N SER A 221 -7.08 25.71 -15.51
CA SER A 221 -6.47 26.77 -16.32
C SER A 221 -6.39 26.39 -17.81
N ARG A 222 -6.20 27.38 -18.69
CA ARG A 222 -5.87 27.18 -20.12
C ARG A 222 -4.38 26.98 -20.37
N SER A 223 -3.54 27.16 -19.36
CA SER A 223 -2.08 26.99 -19.42
C SER A 223 -1.62 26.10 -18.25
N PRO A 224 -0.60 25.24 -18.43
CA PRO A 224 -0.07 24.43 -17.33
C PRO A 224 0.55 25.28 -16.22
N PHE A 225 0.87 26.55 -16.50
CA PHE A 225 1.43 27.51 -15.53
C PHE A 225 0.41 28.52 -15.02
N GLY A 226 -0.88 28.30 -15.27
CA GLY A 226 -1.94 29.16 -14.78
C GLY A 226 -2.16 30.43 -15.64
N PRO A 227 -2.90 31.42 -15.09
CA PRO A 227 -3.48 31.41 -13.75
C PRO A 227 -4.57 30.33 -13.59
N TYR A 228 -4.73 29.80 -12.38
CA TYR A 228 -5.74 28.80 -12.07
C TYR A 228 -6.93 29.41 -11.33
N GLU A 229 -8.13 29.10 -11.79
CA GLU A 229 -9.38 29.21 -11.00
C GLU A 229 -9.63 27.90 -10.23
N HIS A 230 -10.47 27.92 -9.20
CA HIS A 230 -10.72 26.74 -8.36
C HIS A 230 -12.20 26.50 -8.07
N ARG A 231 -12.55 25.25 -7.77
CA ARG A 231 -13.88 24.85 -7.25
C ARG A 231 -13.76 23.77 -6.19
N GLU A 232 -14.69 23.80 -5.24
CA GLU A 232 -14.95 22.70 -4.32
C GLU A 232 -15.71 21.58 -5.04
N VAL A 233 -15.27 20.33 -4.83
CA VAL A 233 -15.93 19.12 -5.35
C VAL A 233 -16.72 18.44 -4.24
N LEU A 234 -16.12 18.35 -3.04
CA LEU A 234 -16.77 17.84 -1.84
C LEU A 234 -16.11 18.48 -0.61
N LEU A 235 -16.88 18.63 0.46
CA LEU A 235 -16.41 19.00 1.79
C LEU A 235 -17.30 18.34 2.85
N ASN A 236 -16.70 17.64 3.81
CA ASN A 236 -17.40 16.89 4.86
C ASN A 236 -18.46 15.90 4.33
N LEU A 237 -18.26 15.36 3.12
CA LEU A 237 -19.22 14.43 2.52
C LEU A 237 -19.22 13.09 3.27
N PRO A 238 -20.37 12.62 3.78
CA PRO A 238 -20.40 11.34 4.46
C PRO A 238 -19.99 10.18 3.55
N GLY A 239 -19.10 9.32 4.04
CA GLY A 239 -18.61 8.14 3.34
C GLY A 239 -19.63 6.99 3.20
N PRO A 240 -19.26 5.92 2.47
CA PRO A 240 -20.13 4.80 2.12
C PRO A 240 -20.30 3.75 3.23
N ILE A 241 -19.44 3.73 4.25
CA ILE A 241 -19.54 2.77 5.35
C ILE A 241 -20.52 3.30 6.40
N THR A 242 -21.60 2.56 6.66
CA THR A 242 -22.68 2.97 7.58
C THR A 242 -22.34 2.63 9.02
N GLY A 243 -22.74 3.49 9.98
CA GLY A 243 -22.62 3.23 11.42
C GLY A 243 -21.27 3.62 12.03
N GLU A 244 -20.32 4.10 11.22
CA GLU A 244 -18.99 4.51 11.67
C GLU A 244 -18.85 6.05 11.49
N PRO A 245 -18.46 6.79 12.54
CA PRO A 245 -18.17 8.22 12.41
C PRO A 245 -16.99 8.45 11.46
N GLY A 246 -17.23 9.17 10.36
CA GLY A 246 -16.25 10.06 9.74
C GLY A 246 -14.98 9.43 9.12
N SER A 247 -15.12 8.73 8.00
CA SER A 247 -14.12 8.86 6.93
C SER A 247 -14.76 9.55 5.73
N VAL A 248 -14.41 10.82 5.55
CA VAL A 248 -14.81 11.59 4.37
C VAL A 248 -13.92 11.12 3.21
N PRO A 249 -14.49 10.68 2.08
CA PRO A 249 -13.68 10.36 0.90
C PRO A 249 -12.89 11.59 0.45
N HIS A 250 -11.57 11.46 0.35
CA HIS A 250 -10.69 12.55 -0.07
C HIS A 250 -9.44 12.01 -0.78
N GLN A 251 -8.70 12.91 -1.43
CA GLN A 251 -7.46 12.61 -2.17
C GLN A 251 -7.65 11.48 -3.20
N GLY A 252 -6.58 10.89 -3.72
CA GLY A 252 -6.68 9.97 -4.83
C GLY A 252 -6.80 10.70 -6.17
N GLY A 253 -7.41 10.06 -7.18
CA GLY A 253 -7.39 10.57 -8.54
C GLY A 253 -8.62 10.21 -9.37
N MET A 254 -8.76 10.89 -10.51
CA MET A 254 -9.82 10.66 -11.47
C MET A 254 -9.30 9.87 -12.67
N VAL A 255 -10.15 9.06 -13.28
CA VAL A 255 -9.82 8.30 -14.48
C VAL A 255 -11.00 8.25 -15.43
N GLU A 256 -10.70 8.38 -16.73
CA GLU A 256 -11.66 8.19 -17.81
C GLU A 256 -11.66 6.74 -18.26
N THR A 257 -12.85 6.16 -18.44
CA THR A 257 -13.06 4.84 -19.02
C THR A 257 -12.94 4.86 -20.55
N GLN A 258 -12.87 3.68 -21.17
CA GLN A 258 -12.87 3.53 -22.63
C GLN A 258 -14.09 4.17 -23.30
N ASN A 259 -15.21 4.24 -22.58
CA ASN A 259 -16.48 4.76 -23.06
C ASN A 259 -16.73 6.22 -22.64
N GLY A 260 -15.70 6.94 -22.19
CA GLY A 260 -15.76 8.37 -21.85
C GLY A 260 -16.45 8.71 -20.52
N GLN A 261 -16.86 7.70 -19.74
CA GLN A 261 -17.32 7.93 -18.37
C GLN A 261 -16.14 8.20 -17.45
N TRP A 262 -16.29 9.14 -16.52
CA TRP A 262 -15.26 9.47 -15.54
C TRP A 262 -15.60 8.91 -14.16
N TYR A 263 -14.58 8.47 -13.45
CA TYR A 263 -14.68 8.01 -12.07
C TYR A 263 -13.64 8.70 -11.21
N TYR A 264 -13.98 8.91 -9.94
CA TYR A 264 -13.08 9.38 -8.89
C TYR A 264 -12.81 8.22 -7.93
N MET A 265 -11.55 7.80 -7.85
CA MET A 265 -11.04 6.88 -6.84
C MET A 265 -10.42 7.70 -5.72
N ALA A 266 -11.16 7.84 -4.63
CA ALA A 266 -10.69 8.41 -3.37
C ALA A 266 -10.20 7.30 -2.43
N PHE A 267 -9.79 7.66 -1.22
CA PHE A 267 -9.71 6.71 -0.11
C PHE A 267 -10.43 7.21 1.15
N LEU A 268 -10.67 6.29 2.08
CA LEU A 268 -11.28 6.51 3.38
C LEU A 268 -10.27 6.25 4.50
N ASP A 269 -10.21 7.10 5.53
CA ASP A 269 -9.48 6.81 6.77
C ASP A 269 -10.22 5.76 7.63
N ALA A 270 -10.00 4.48 7.33
CA ALA A 270 -10.66 3.32 7.91
C ALA A 270 -9.82 2.60 8.99
N TYR A 271 -9.16 3.36 9.87
CA TYR A 271 -8.30 2.80 10.92
C TYR A 271 -9.09 1.94 11.94
N PRO A 272 -8.55 0.79 12.38
CA PRO A 272 -7.14 0.37 12.27
C PRO A 272 -6.77 -0.36 10.96
N GLY A 273 -7.73 -0.56 10.04
CA GLY A 273 -7.52 -1.22 8.75
C GLY A 273 -6.77 -0.39 7.70
N GLY A 274 -6.56 0.90 7.97
CA GLY A 274 -5.79 1.80 7.11
C GLY A 274 -6.64 2.70 6.24
N ARG A 275 -6.04 3.15 5.15
CA ARG A 275 -6.67 4.02 4.16
C ARG A 275 -7.12 3.18 2.96
N ILE A 276 -8.42 3.11 2.71
CA ILE A 276 -8.99 2.12 1.77
C ILE A 276 -9.65 2.76 0.54
N PRO A 277 -9.42 2.25 -0.69
CA PRO A 277 -9.98 2.82 -1.91
C PRO A 277 -11.52 2.78 -1.98
N THR A 278 -12.11 3.88 -2.45
CA THR A 278 -13.55 4.00 -2.72
C THR A 278 -13.78 4.71 -4.06
N LEU A 279 -14.79 4.28 -4.82
CA LEU A 279 -15.02 4.72 -6.19
C LEU A 279 -16.40 5.36 -6.36
N ALA A 280 -16.48 6.50 -7.05
CA ALA A 280 -17.73 7.15 -7.43
C ALA A 280 -17.67 7.74 -8.84
N PRO A 281 -18.78 7.81 -9.58
CA PRO A 281 -18.82 8.44 -10.89
C PRO A 281 -18.65 9.97 -10.81
N ILE A 282 -18.05 10.54 -11.85
CA ILE A 282 -17.89 11.97 -12.07
C ILE A 282 -18.65 12.37 -13.33
N ASN A 283 -19.47 13.41 -13.22
CA ASN A 283 -20.07 14.10 -14.36
C ASN A 283 -19.29 15.36 -14.69
N TRP A 284 -19.32 15.78 -15.95
CA TRP A 284 -18.73 17.05 -16.37
C TRP A 284 -19.83 18.05 -16.71
N VAL A 285 -19.85 19.20 -16.03
CA VAL A 285 -20.80 20.30 -16.28
C VAL A 285 -20.03 21.59 -16.47
N GLY A 286 -20.09 22.17 -17.67
CA GLY A 286 -19.32 23.37 -18.01
C GLY A 286 -17.81 23.19 -17.85
N ASP A 287 -17.29 22.02 -18.23
CA ASP A 287 -15.89 21.60 -18.07
C ASP A 287 -15.39 21.63 -16.62
N TRP A 288 -16.27 21.38 -15.65
CA TRP A 288 -15.93 21.10 -14.26
C TRP A 288 -16.40 19.70 -13.84
N PRO A 289 -15.59 18.95 -13.08
CA PRO A 289 -16.00 17.66 -12.55
C PRO A 289 -16.99 17.87 -11.39
N VAL A 290 -18.05 17.07 -11.38
CA VAL A 290 -19.11 17.05 -10.37
C VAL A 290 -19.26 15.62 -9.89
N LEU A 291 -19.06 15.40 -8.60
CA LEU A 291 -19.23 14.11 -7.96
C LEU A 291 -20.70 13.69 -7.98
N GLN A 292 -20.99 12.47 -8.45
CA GLN A 292 -22.31 11.88 -8.30
C GLN A 292 -22.50 11.37 -6.87
N THR A 293 -23.52 11.87 -6.18
CA THR A 293 -23.88 11.43 -4.82
C THR A 293 -25.14 10.57 -4.84
N VAL A 294 -25.31 9.75 -3.80
CA VAL A 294 -26.54 8.99 -3.54
C VAL A 294 -27.10 9.49 -2.21
N ASN A 295 -28.28 10.12 -2.25
CA ASN A 295 -28.93 10.72 -1.08
C ASN A 295 -28.01 11.67 -0.29
N GLY A 296 -27.25 12.52 -1.00
CA GLY A 296 -26.34 13.50 -0.39
C GLY A 296 -25.07 12.89 0.23
N ARG A 297 -24.73 11.65 -0.11
CA ARG A 297 -23.56 10.93 0.42
C ARG A 297 -22.74 10.31 -0.71
N TRP A 298 -21.52 9.88 -0.38
CA TRP A 298 -20.83 8.91 -1.21
C TRP A 298 -21.61 7.59 -1.18
N GLY A 299 -22.00 7.09 -2.36
CA GLY A 299 -22.84 5.91 -2.48
C GLY A 299 -22.16 4.67 -1.92
N ALA A 300 -22.86 3.93 -1.05
CA ALA A 300 -22.48 2.58 -0.65
C ALA A 300 -22.41 1.64 -1.86
N THR A 301 -23.26 1.89 -2.86
CA THR A 301 -23.26 1.20 -4.16
C THR A 301 -23.44 2.20 -5.29
N TYR A 302 -22.85 1.91 -6.45
CA TYR A 302 -23.10 2.62 -7.72
C TYR A 302 -23.30 1.60 -8.85
N PRO A 303 -23.91 1.99 -9.99
CA PRO A 303 -23.95 1.14 -11.17
C PRO A 303 -22.56 0.64 -11.55
N TYR A 304 -22.48 -0.61 -11.99
CA TYR A 304 -21.22 -1.19 -12.44
C TYR A 304 -20.66 -0.39 -13.62
N PRO A 305 -19.33 -0.10 -13.68
CA PRO A 305 -18.77 0.68 -14.78
C PRO A 305 -19.09 0.07 -16.15
N ASN A 306 -19.54 0.91 -17.09
CA ASN A 306 -19.79 0.48 -18.46
C ASN A 306 -18.46 0.39 -19.21
N VAL A 307 -17.78 -0.74 -19.04
CA VAL A 307 -16.44 -1.02 -19.59
C VAL A 307 -16.44 -2.36 -20.33
N PRO A 308 -15.47 -2.60 -21.24
CA PRO A 308 -15.32 -3.88 -21.90
C PRO A 308 -15.19 -5.04 -20.90
N ARG A 309 -15.62 -6.24 -21.30
CA ARG A 309 -15.47 -7.44 -20.49
C ARG A 309 -13.97 -7.68 -20.20
N PRO A 310 -13.58 -7.94 -18.93
CA PRO A 310 -12.22 -8.29 -18.58
C PRO A 310 -11.70 -9.48 -19.39
N PRO A 311 -10.48 -9.39 -19.95
CA PRO A 311 -9.89 -10.47 -20.75
C PRO A 311 -9.59 -11.72 -19.91
N ARG A 312 -9.49 -11.56 -18.59
CA ARG A 312 -9.32 -12.63 -17.61
C ARG A 312 -9.80 -12.18 -16.24
N GLN A 313 -9.96 -13.13 -15.33
CA GLN A 313 -10.12 -12.84 -13.91
C GLN A 313 -8.81 -12.28 -13.33
N VAL A 314 -8.94 -11.31 -12.42
CA VAL A 314 -7.80 -10.82 -11.62
C VAL A 314 -7.41 -11.87 -10.57
N LYS A 315 -6.13 -11.89 -10.22
CA LYS A 315 -5.61 -12.72 -9.13
C LYS A 315 -6.22 -12.26 -7.80
N PRO A 316 -6.64 -13.18 -6.93
CA PRO A 316 -7.13 -12.83 -5.60
C PRO A 316 -6.09 -12.03 -4.79
N MET A 317 -6.57 -11.06 -4.01
CA MET A 317 -5.74 -10.25 -3.09
C MET A 317 -5.28 -11.00 -1.83
N ILE A 318 -5.89 -12.16 -1.58
CA ILE A 318 -5.62 -13.07 -0.46
C ILE A 318 -5.69 -14.51 -0.94
N GLY A 319 -5.18 -15.44 -0.15
CA GLY A 319 -5.26 -16.86 -0.43
C GLY A 319 -4.11 -17.61 0.23
N SER A 320 -3.81 -18.77 -0.32
CA SER A 320 -2.67 -19.60 0.09
C SER A 320 -1.45 -19.28 -0.76
N ASP A 321 -0.29 -19.17 -0.11
CA ASP A 321 1.01 -19.10 -0.76
C ASP A 321 1.96 -20.11 -0.11
N THR A 322 2.63 -20.90 -0.95
CA THR A 322 3.67 -21.86 -0.55
C THR A 322 5.07 -21.36 -0.90
N PHE A 323 5.18 -20.09 -1.32
CA PHE A 323 6.42 -19.43 -1.71
C PHE A 323 7.16 -20.20 -2.81
N ALA A 324 6.42 -20.60 -3.85
CA ALA A 324 6.95 -21.32 -5.00
C ALA A 324 7.85 -20.43 -5.87
N GLY A 325 8.82 -21.04 -6.56
CA GLY A 325 9.77 -20.31 -7.41
C GLY A 325 10.87 -19.60 -6.63
N SER A 326 11.52 -18.62 -7.25
CA SER A 326 12.72 -17.95 -6.72
C SER A 326 12.52 -16.49 -6.32
N THR A 327 11.29 -15.98 -6.39
CA THR A 327 10.93 -14.58 -6.09
C THR A 327 9.63 -14.51 -5.32
N LEU A 328 9.52 -13.56 -4.40
CA LEU A 328 8.25 -13.26 -3.73
C LEU A 328 7.24 -12.64 -4.70
N GLY A 329 5.96 -12.93 -4.48
CA GLY A 329 4.88 -12.25 -5.20
C GLY A 329 4.76 -10.77 -4.81
N PRO A 330 4.14 -9.93 -5.66
CA PRO A 330 4.01 -8.48 -5.44
C PRO A 330 3.06 -8.10 -4.29
N GLN A 331 2.40 -9.06 -3.66
CA GLN A 331 1.60 -8.83 -2.45
C GLN A 331 2.46 -8.65 -1.18
N TYR A 332 3.74 -9.01 -1.23
CA TYR A 332 4.63 -8.96 -0.08
C TYR A 332 5.54 -7.74 -0.08
N GLU A 333 5.71 -7.16 1.11
CA GLU A 333 6.65 -6.07 1.34
C GLU A 333 7.36 -6.29 2.68
N TRP A 334 8.67 -6.14 2.71
CA TRP A 334 9.49 -6.12 3.91
C TRP A 334 9.29 -4.83 4.69
N ASN A 335 9.31 -4.90 6.01
CA ASN A 335 9.51 -3.72 6.85
C ASN A 335 10.98 -3.27 6.71
N HIS A 336 11.21 -2.14 6.02
CA HIS A 336 12.53 -1.68 5.54
C HIS A 336 13.14 -2.61 4.47
N ASN A 337 14.28 -2.22 3.88
CA ASN A 337 14.97 -3.07 2.90
C ASN A 337 15.48 -4.37 3.56
N PRO A 338 15.27 -5.53 2.93
CA PRO A 338 15.76 -6.80 3.44
C PRO A 338 17.29 -6.91 3.34
N ASP A 339 17.85 -7.81 4.13
CA ASP A 339 19.14 -8.44 3.85
C ASP A 339 18.91 -9.63 2.91
N ASN A 340 19.20 -9.43 1.63
CA ASN A 340 18.99 -10.44 0.59
C ASN A 340 19.90 -11.67 0.72
N ALA A 341 20.94 -11.63 1.56
CA ALA A 341 21.75 -12.82 1.86
C ALA A 341 21.10 -13.72 2.93
N ARG A 342 20.02 -13.27 3.58
CA ARG A 342 19.42 -13.90 4.76
C ARG A 342 17.99 -14.40 4.53
N TRP A 343 17.51 -14.38 3.28
CA TRP A 343 16.24 -14.99 2.93
C TRP A 343 16.29 -15.62 1.54
N SER A 344 15.39 -16.57 1.30
CA SER A 344 15.17 -17.17 -0.02
C SER A 344 13.78 -17.78 -0.08
N VAL A 345 13.22 -17.91 -1.28
CA VAL A 345 12.01 -18.71 -1.54
C VAL A 345 12.32 -19.83 -2.51
N ASN A 346 11.77 -21.01 -2.26
CA ASN A 346 11.72 -22.16 -3.16
C ASN A 346 10.82 -23.25 -2.55
N ASN A 347 9.50 -23.13 -2.75
CA ASN A 347 8.49 -23.94 -2.07
C ASN A 347 8.60 -23.85 -0.54
N GLY A 348 8.79 -22.62 -0.06
CA GLY A 348 8.93 -22.27 1.35
C GLY A 348 9.75 -20.99 1.47
N LEU A 349 9.35 -20.11 2.40
CA LEU A 349 10.10 -18.91 2.73
C LEU A 349 11.11 -19.24 3.83
N ARG A 350 12.38 -19.33 3.46
CA ARG A 350 13.47 -19.53 4.41
C ARG A 350 13.96 -18.18 4.92
N LEU A 351 13.94 -18.00 6.25
CA LEU A 351 14.46 -16.81 6.94
C LEU A 351 15.61 -17.21 7.87
N GLN A 352 16.81 -16.70 7.58
CA GLN A 352 17.93 -16.77 8.52
C GLN A 352 17.90 -15.54 9.41
N THR A 353 18.37 -15.65 10.66
CA THR A 353 18.46 -14.48 11.52
C THR A 353 19.38 -13.43 10.87
N ALA A 354 18.86 -12.22 10.68
CA ALA A 354 19.54 -11.11 10.03
C ALA A 354 19.99 -10.02 11.01
N THR A 355 19.41 -10.00 12.22
CA THR A 355 19.72 -9.03 13.27
C THR A 355 19.85 -9.73 14.62
N VAL A 356 20.84 -9.30 15.42
CA VAL A 356 20.90 -9.59 16.86
C VAL A 356 20.25 -8.42 17.63
N THR A 357 19.07 -8.64 18.21
CA THR A 357 18.27 -7.60 18.88
C THR A 357 17.25 -8.23 19.85
N ASN A 358 16.77 -7.45 20.83
CA ASN A 358 15.59 -7.79 21.64
C ASN A 358 14.33 -7.02 21.20
N ASP A 359 14.46 -6.22 20.14
CA ASP A 359 13.42 -5.32 19.62
C ASP A 359 13.01 -5.76 18.22
N LEU A 360 11.75 -6.21 18.06
CA LEU A 360 11.19 -6.59 16.76
C LEU A 360 11.21 -5.43 15.76
N TYR A 361 11.09 -4.18 16.21
CA TYR A 361 11.14 -3.03 15.33
C TYR A 361 12.53 -2.78 14.73
N GLN A 362 13.57 -3.43 15.28
CA GLN A 362 14.93 -3.38 14.76
C GLN A 362 15.29 -4.67 13.97
N ALA A 363 14.38 -5.64 13.89
CA ALA A 363 14.62 -6.90 13.20
C ALA A 363 14.44 -6.74 11.68
N ARG A 364 15.55 -6.86 10.94
CA ARG A 364 15.53 -6.95 9.47
C ARG A 364 14.83 -8.23 9.04
N ASN A 365 14.38 -8.26 7.79
CA ASN A 365 13.70 -9.41 7.18
C ASN A 365 12.39 -9.79 7.87
N THR A 366 11.65 -8.79 8.37
CA THR A 366 10.24 -8.98 8.70
C THR A 366 9.41 -8.79 7.42
N LEU A 367 8.93 -9.90 6.85
CA LEU A 367 8.08 -9.90 5.65
C LEU A 367 6.65 -9.57 6.04
N THR A 368 5.96 -8.70 5.30
CA THR A 368 4.60 -8.29 5.66
C THR A 368 3.61 -8.49 4.52
N HIS A 369 2.35 -8.66 4.91
CA HIS A 369 1.19 -8.65 4.02
C HIS A 369 0.10 -7.75 4.61
N ARG A 370 -0.62 -7.01 3.75
CA ARG A 370 -1.76 -6.18 4.16
C ARG A 370 -2.89 -7.06 4.71
N ILE A 371 -3.69 -6.51 5.62
CA ILE A 371 -4.85 -7.20 6.18
C ILE A 371 -6.06 -6.96 5.28
N GLN A 372 -6.80 -8.03 4.97
CA GLN A 372 -8.08 -7.92 4.29
C GLN A 372 -9.18 -7.57 5.30
N GLY A 373 -9.85 -6.45 5.10
CA GLY A 373 -11.01 -6.06 5.89
C GLY A 373 -12.31 -6.74 5.41
N PRO A 374 -13.40 -6.67 6.20
CA PRO A 374 -13.46 -6.08 7.55
C PRO A 374 -12.78 -6.93 8.63
N SER A 375 -12.60 -8.23 8.39
CA SER A 375 -11.86 -9.13 9.26
C SER A 375 -11.23 -10.24 8.41
N SER A 376 -10.03 -10.66 8.79
CA SER A 376 -9.35 -11.80 8.18
C SER A 376 -8.48 -12.55 9.18
N THR A 377 -8.15 -13.78 8.80
CA THR A 377 -7.31 -14.70 9.57
C THR A 377 -6.07 -15.03 8.76
N ALA A 378 -4.90 -14.73 9.30
CA ALA A 378 -3.62 -15.18 8.78
C ALA A 378 -3.15 -16.43 9.52
N THR A 379 -2.64 -17.42 8.79
CA THR A 379 -1.98 -18.61 9.36
C THR A 379 -0.65 -18.85 8.65
N ILE A 380 0.43 -19.09 9.40
CA ILE A 380 1.69 -19.63 8.85
C ILE A 380 1.90 -21.06 9.32
N GLU A 381 2.39 -21.92 8.43
CA GLU A 381 3.02 -23.20 8.77
C GLU A 381 4.53 -22.98 8.92
N LEU A 382 5.04 -23.06 10.15
CA LEU A 382 6.42 -22.73 10.49
C LEU A 382 7.20 -23.99 10.87
N ASN A 383 8.23 -24.30 10.09
CA ASN A 383 9.30 -25.21 10.46
C ASN A 383 10.39 -24.46 11.25
N TYR A 384 10.50 -24.77 12.54
CA TYR A 384 11.41 -24.14 13.50
C TYR A 384 12.57 -25.04 13.94
N SER A 385 12.77 -26.18 13.27
CA SER A 385 13.84 -27.14 13.60
C SER A 385 15.26 -26.55 13.51
N GLY A 386 15.45 -25.54 12.67
CA GLY A 386 16.73 -24.85 12.45
C GLY A 386 17.01 -23.68 13.39
N MET A 387 16.18 -23.44 14.41
CA MET A 387 16.39 -22.33 15.37
C MET A 387 17.59 -22.60 16.28
N ALA A 388 18.37 -21.55 16.55
CA ALA A 388 19.44 -21.53 17.54
C ALA A 388 18.96 -20.95 18.89
N ASN A 389 19.77 -21.11 19.94
CA ASN A 389 19.48 -20.46 21.23
C ASN A 389 19.49 -18.93 21.07
N GLY A 390 18.46 -18.27 21.58
CA GLY A 390 18.23 -16.84 21.45
C GLY A 390 17.29 -16.47 20.28
N ASP A 391 16.93 -17.41 19.40
CA ASP A 391 16.08 -17.07 18.26
C ASP A 391 14.62 -16.82 18.68
N ARG A 392 13.98 -15.92 17.92
CA ARG A 392 12.56 -15.55 17.98
C ARG A 392 12.01 -15.52 16.56
N ALA A 393 11.00 -16.33 16.28
CA ALA A 393 10.37 -16.37 14.97
C ALA A 393 8.84 -16.53 15.09
N GLY A 394 8.07 -15.91 14.21
CA GLY A 394 6.62 -16.02 14.31
C GLY A 394 5.83 -15.09 13.39
N LEU A 395 4.59 -14.84 13.81
CA LEU A 395 3.58 -14.03 13.13
C LEU A 395 3.15 -12.87 14.04
N ALA A 396 3.36 -11.66 13.56
CA ALA A 396 3.07 -10.42 14.26
C ALA A 396 1.82 -9.72 13.68
N MET A 397 1.09 -9.05 14.56
CA MET A 397 0.31 -7.87 14.22
C MET A 397 1.26 -6.67 14.31
N LEU A 398 1.84 -6.29 13.17
CA LEU A 398 2.88 -5.28 13.10
C LEU A 398 2.30 -3.89 12.84
N ARG A 399 2.58 -2.95 13.76
CA ARG A 399 2.37 -1.50 13.64
C ARG A 399 3.20 -0.76 14.70
N ASP A 400 2.91 0.50 15.00
CA ASP A 400 3.51 1.29 16.10
C ASP A 400 3.23 0.71 17.50
N SER A 401 2.07 0.06 17.65
CA SER A 401 1.75 -0.81 18.78
C SER A 401 1.60 -2.22 18.21
N SER A 402 2.36 -3.18 18.72
CA SER A 402 2.42 -4.53 18.15
C SER A 402 2.27 -5.61 19.21
N ALA A 403 1.80 -6.77 18.74
CA ALA A 403 1.81 -8.03 19.46
C ALA A 403 2.13 -9.15 18.48
N TRP A 404 2.66 -10.26 18.97
CA TRP A 404 3.01 -11.40 18.11
C TRP A 404 2.84 -12.74 18.81
N ILE A 405 2.60 -13.77 18.02
CA ILE A 405 2.67 -15.17 18.44
C ILE A 405 3.83 -15.85 17.70
N GLY A 406 4.62 -16.64 18.40
CA GLY A 406 5.85 -17.18 17.81
C GLY A 406 6.51 -18.24 18.64
N VAL A 407 7.53 -18.86 18.06
CA VAL A 407 8.43 -19.79 18.74
C VAL A 407 9.64 -19.02 19.25
N ARG A 408 10.03 -19.33 20.49
CA ARG A 408 11.30 -18.89 21.06
C ARG A 408 12.11 -20.10 21.49
N ARG A 409 13.43 -20.03 21.26
CA ARG A 409 14.38 -21.04 21.73
C ARG A 409 15.36 -20.39 22.68
N ASP A 410 15.39 -20.84 23.92
CA ASP A 410 16.23 -20.31 24.99
C ASP A 410 16.87 -21.46 25.76
N ASN A 411 18.20 -21.45 25.89
CA ASN A 411 18.94 -22.45 26.68
C ASN A 411 18.53 -23.91 26.38
N GLY A 412 18.31 -24.23 25.10
CA GLY A 412 17.89 -25.56 24.63
C GLY A 412 16.38 -25.83 24.72
N ALA A 413 15.61 -25.05 25.46
CA ALA A 413 14.15 -25.18 25.56
C ALA A 413 13.45 -24.44 24.42
N THR A 414 12.41 -25.04 23.85
CA THR A 414 11.58 -24.44 22.79
C THR A 414 10.14 -24.29 23.26
N ARG A 415 9.58 -23.08 23.12
CA ARG A 415 8.23 -22.75 23.56
C ARG A 415 7.53 -21.91 22.50
N VAL A 416 6.23 -22.12 22.34
CA VAL A 416 5.37 -21.12 21.69
C VAL A 416 4.98 -20.07 22.71
N VAL A 417 4.99 -18.81 22.32
CA VAL A 417 4.66 -17.67 23.18
C VAL A 417 3.77 -16.68 22.46
N MET A 418 2.97 -15.94 23.23
CA MET A 418 2.32 -14.70 22.79
C MET A 418 2.95 -13.54 23.56
N THR A 419 3.42 -12.54 22.83
CA THR A 419 4.06 -11.33 23.36
C THR A 419 3.24 -10.11 22.99
N ASN A 420 3.04 -9.21 23.95
CA ASN A 420 2.30 -7.95 23.77
C ASN A 420 3.09 -6.79 24.38
N GLY A 421 2.70 -5.55 24.13
CA GLY A 421 3.33 -4.35 24.70
C GLY A 421 4.56 -3.87 23.92
N LEU A 422 4.68 -4.25 22.64
CA LEU A 422 5.66 -3.64 21.75
C LEU A 422 5.12 -2.26 21.34
N THR A 423 5.84 -1.19 21.64
CA THR A 423 5.33 0.18 21.44
C THR A 423 6.41 1.12 20.92
N MET A 424 5.98 2.11 20.13
CA MET A 424 6.75 3.28 19.75
C MET A 424 6.13 4.57 20.32
N ASN A 425 6.96 5.58 20.55
CA ASN A 425 6.50 6.94 20.82
C ASN A 425 6.20 7.73 19.54
N SER A 426 5.79 9.00 19.68
CA SER A 426 5.49 9.91 18.56
C SER A 426 6.68 10.28 17.67
N SER A 427 7.91 9.98 18.10
CA SER A 427 9.13 10.10 17.28
C SER A 427 9.56 8.76 16.68
N TRP A 428 8.67 7.75 16.71
CA TRP A 428 8.87 6.40 16.21
C TRP A 428 10.07 5.67 16.82
N GLN A 429 10.43 6.06 18.05
CA GLN A 429 11.41 5.36 18.86
C GLN A 429 10.72 4.29 19.69
N THR A 430 11.34 3.12 19.78
CA THR A 430 10.85 2.01 20.61
C THR A 430 10.81 2.42 22.07
N THR A 431 9.63 2.29 22.70
CA THR A 431 9.42 2.49 24.13
C THR A 431 9.12 1.19 24.87
N GLY A 432 8.72 0.16 24.15
CA GLY A 432 8.50 -1.18 24.69
C GLY A 432 8.92 -2.24 23.68
N THR A 433 9.73 -3.20 24.13
CA THR A 433 10.14 -4.38 23.35
C THR A 433 9.21 -5.58 23.58
N GLY A 434 8.12 -5.37 24.30
CA GLY A 434 7.11 -6.38 24.62
C GLY A 434 7.47 -7.27 25.80
N SER A 435 6.45 -7.92 26.36
CA SER A 435 6.55 -8.92 27.42
C SER A 435 5.71 -10.14 27.10
N GLU A 436 6.22 -11.30 27.51
CA GLU A 436 5.53 -12.59 27.35
C GLU A 436 4.23 -12.58 28.19
N GLN A 437 3.09 -12.81 27.53
CA GLN A 437 1.77 -12.82 28.16
C GLN A 437 1.28 -14.26 28.43
N ALA A 438 1.70 -15.20 27.59
CA ALA A 438 1.38 -16.61 27.71
C ALA A 438 2.40 -17.45 26.95
N SER A 439 2.57 -18.70 27.38
CA SER A 439 3.43 -19.66 26.70
C SER A 439 2.99 -21.10 26.90
N ALA A 440 3.45 -21.98 26.01
CA ALA A 440 3.31 -23.42 26.12
C ALA A 440 4.56 -24.13 25.58
N ALA A 441 4.88 -25.31 26.12
CA ALA A 441 5.93 -26.16 25.59
C ALA A 441 5.50 -26.74 24.23
N VAL A 442 6.43 -26.82 23.28
CA VAL A 442 6.20 -27.41 21.95
C VAL A 442 7.37 -28.28 21.53
N SER A 443 7.10 -29.29 20.72
CA SER A 443 8.09 -30.25 20.20
C SER A 443 7.72 -30.65 18.76
N GLY A 444 8.61 -31.36 18.06
CA GLY A 444 8.35 -31.84 16.69
C GLY A 444 8.85 -30.94 15.56
N GLY A 445 9.25 -29.69 15.84
CA GLY A 445 9.93 -28.82 14.86
C GLY A 445 9.03 -28.15 13.84
N ARG A 446 7.71 -28.35 13.92
CA ARG A 446 6.69 -27.71 13.07
C ARG A 446 5.52 -27.22 13.92
N ILE A 447 4.96 -26.06 13.57
CA ILE A 447 3.81 -25.46 14.25
C ILE A 447 3.03 -24.58 13.27
N TRP A 448 1.72 -24.47 13.48
CA TRP A 448 0.89 -23.48 12.80
C TRP A 448 0.63 -22.32 13.74
N LEU A 449 0.90 -21.10 13.29
CA LEU A 449 0.68 -19.88 14.06
C LEU A 449 -0.39 -19.04 13.37
N ARG A 450 -1.42 -18.64 14.10
CA ARG A 450 -2.60 -17.98 13.56
C ARG A 450 -2.94 -16.69 14.29
N VAL A 451 -3.30 -15.69 13.50
CA VAL A 451 -3.84 -14.42 13.98
C VAL A 451 -5.15 -14.13 13.27
N ASN A 452 -6.23 -13.95 14.03
CA ASN A 452 -7.49 -13.39 13.54
C ASN A 452 -7.58 -11.92 13.93
N ALA A 453 -7.84 -11.03 12.97
CA ALA A 453 -7.94 -9.59 13.19
C ALA A 453 -9.29 -9.04 12.72
N ASP A 454 -9.94 -8.25 13.58
CA ASP A 454 -11.03 -7.34 13.20
C ASP A 454 -10.43 -5.97 12.90
N VAL A 455 -10.61 -5.47 11.68
CA VAL A 455 -10.09 -4.18 11.23
C VAL A 455 -11.20 -3.26 10.71
N ARG A 456 -12.45 -3.51 11.11
CA ARG A 456 -13.53 -2.54 10.92
C ARG A 456 -13.12 -1.19 11.49
N PRO A 457 -13.47 -0.05 10.86
CA PRO A 457 -13.13 1.27 11.39
C PRO A 457 -13.53 1.44 12.85
N GLY A 458 -12.78 2.25 13.60
CA GLY A 458 -13.11 2.64 14.96
C GLY A 458 -12.32 1.94 16.07
N SER A 459 -12.64 2.31 17.31
CA SER A 459 -11.93 1.86 18.52
C SER A 459 -12.35 0.46 18.99
N GLY A 460 -11.52 -0.19 19.81
CA GLY A 460 -11.87 -1.44 20.49
C GLY A 460 -11.78 -2.70 19.62
N ARG A 461 -11.31 -2.56 18.38
CA ARG A 461 -11.03 -3.67 17.47
C ARG A 461 -9.86 -4.49 17.97
N GLN A 462 -9.88 -5.80 17.74
CA GLN A 462 -8.94 -6.73 18.37
C GLN A 462 -8.33 -7.72 17.39
N ALA A 463 -7.11 -8.14 17.70
CA ALA A 463 -6.50 -9.35 17.17
C ALA A 463 -6.43 -10.45 18.24
N ARG A 464 -6.64 -11.70 17.82
CA ARG A 464 -6.59 -12.90 18.68
C ARG A 464 -5.59 -13.89 18.11
N PHE A 465 -4.83 -14.52 19.00
CA PHE A 465 -3.68 -15.36 18.66
C PHE A 465 -3.97 -16.80 19.05
N SER A 466 -3.63 -17.73 18.17
CA SER A 466 -3.77 -19.17 18.41
C SER A 466 -2.68 -19.94 17.70
N TYR A 467 -2.38 -21.15 18.17
CA TYR A 467 -1.44 -22.06 17.53
C TYR A 467 -2.01 -23.47 17.41
N SER A 468 -1.43 -24.27 16.53
CA SER A 468 -1.74 -25.70 16.40
C SER A 468 -0.46 -26.50 16.19
N THR A 469 -0.41 -27.73 16.72
CA THR A 469 0.69 -28.68 16.50
C THR A 469 0.32 -29.79 15.49
N ASP A 470 -0.94 -29.84 15.04
CA ASP A 470 -1.44 -30.82 14.07
C ASP A 470 -2.02 -30.18 12.79
N GLY A 471 -2.06 -28.85 12.73
CA GLY A 471 -2.58 -28.07 11.60
C GLY A 471 -4.10 -27.93 11.55
N SER A 472 -4.83 -28.54 12.48
CA SER A 472 -6.30 -28.60 12.49
C SER A 472 -6.92 -28.06 13.79
N ASN A 473 -6.39 -28.45 14.95
CA ASN A 473 -6.88 -28.05 16.26
C ASN A 473 -6.10 -26.84 16.77
N PHE A 474 -6.74 -25.67 16.81
CA PHE A 474 -6.12 -24.42 17.25
C PHE A 474 -6.45 -24.11 18.70
N VAL A 475 -5.41 -23.84 19.49
CA VAL A 475 -5.48 -23.43 20.89
C VAL A 475 -5.17 -21.94 20.99
N SER A 476 -6.09 -21.18 21.60
CA SER A 476 -5.87 -19.75 21.90
C SER A 476 -4.68 -19.58 22.85
N LEU A 477 -3.85 -18.56 22.62
CA LEU A 477 -2.68 -18.28 23.45
C LEU A 477 -2.59 -16.78 23.78
N GLY A 478 -2.72 -16.47 25.07
CA GLY A 478 -2.66 -15.09 25.57
C GLY A 478 -3.97 -14.30 25.41
N PRO A 479 -4.00 -13.05 25.91
CA PRO A 479 -5.16 -12.18 25.81
C PRO A 479 -5.35 -11.66 24.37
N ALA A 480 -6.55 -11.14 24.09
CA ALA A 480 -6.78 -10.37 22.87
C ALA A 480 -5.95 -9.07 22.89
N PHE A 481 -5.41 -8.68 21.74
CA PHE A 481 -4.67 -7.44 21.55
C PHE A 481 -5.57 -6.38 20.92
N THR A 482 -5.78 -5.26 21.62
CA THR A 482 -6.55 -4.13 21.09
C THR A 482 -5.71 -3.34 20.09
N LEU A 483 -6.23 -3.19 18.88
CA LEU A 483 -5.56 -2.49 17.79
C LEU A 483 -5.64 -0.97 17.98
N ASN A 484 -4.49 -0.31 17.94
CA ASN A 484 -4.41 1.15 17.88
C ASN A 484 -5.08 1.69 16.59
N HIS A 485 -6.02 2.62 16.71
CA HIS A 485 -6.70 3.24 15.56
C HIS A 485 -6.20 4.66 15.27
N ALA A 486 -5.17 5.14 15.96
CA ALA A 486 -4.61 6.47 15.72
C ALA A 486 -3.95 6.55 14.34
N TRP A 487 -4.14 7.64 13.60
CA TRP A 487 -3.73 7.79 12.20
C TRP A 487 -2.24 8.14 12.01
N GLN A 488 -1.54 8.58 13.06
CA GLN A 488 -0.22 9.22 12.96
C GLN A 488 0.88 8.32 12.38
N PHE A 489 0.75 7.00 12.51
CA PHE A 489 1.68 6.05 11.89
C PHE A 489 1.42 5.87 10.38
N PHE A 490 0.30 6.41 9.88
CA PHE A 490 -0.28 6.32 8.54
C PHE A 490 -0.57 4.91 8.03
N MET A 491 0.41 4.00 8.09
CA MET A 491 0.23 2.62 7.66
C MET A 491 -0.71 1.88 8.62
N ALA A 492 -1.54 1.01 8.04
CA ALA A 492 -2.37 0.09 8.80
C ALA A 492 -1.55 -0.97 9.54
N TYR A 493 -2.25 -1.75 10.36
CA TYR A 493 -1.72 -3.04 10.79
C TYR A 493 -1.44 -3.95 9.60
N ARG A 494 -0.38 -4.74 9.73
CA ARG A 494 -0.04 -5.82 8.80
C ARG A 494 0.21 -7.12 9.53
N PHE A 495 -0.01 -8.23 8.81
CA PHE A 495 0.52 -9.52 9.23
C PHE A 495 2.02 -9.53 8.92
N GLY A 496 2.87 -9.76 9.93
CA GLY A 496 4.32 -9.73 9.80
C GLY A 496 4.97 -11.08 10.15
N ILE A 497 5.63 -11.71 9.19
CA ILE A 497 6.42 -12.93 9.37
C ILE A 497 7.85 -12.52 9.67
N PHE A 498 8.42 -12.97 10.79
CA PHE A 498 9.76 -12.52 11.23
C PHE A 498 10.63 -13.68 11.74
N ASN A 499 11.95 -13.43 11.73
CA ASN A 499 12.95 -14.22 12.45
C ASN A 499 14.14 -13.34 12.86
N TYR A 500 14.50 -13.30 14.14
CA TYR A 500 15.68 -12.60 14.65
C TYR A 500 16.31 -13.35 15.83
N ALA A 501 17.55 -13.00 16.18
CA ALA A 501 18.26 -13.58 17.31
C ALA A 501 18.41 -12.55 18.44
N THR A 502 18.40 -12.99 19.70
CA THR A 502 18.72 -12.14 20.86
C THR A 502 20.19 -12.25 21.28
N SER A 503 20.93 -13.24 20.76
CA SER A 503 22.28 -13.58 21.24
C SER A 503 23.32 -13.64 20.11
N ALA A 504 23.12 -14.48 19.11
CA ALA A 504 24.03 -14.61 17.97
C ALA A 504 23.28 -15.02 16.70
N LEU A 505 23.78 -14.60 15.54
CA LEU A 505 23.25 -15.06 14.25
C LEU A 505 23.59 -16.54 14.02
N GLY A 506 22.82 -17.20 13.16
CA GLY A 506 23.14 -18.54 12.64
C GLY A 506 21.94 -19.48 12.57
N GLY A 507 20.91 -19.23 13.38
CA GLY A 507 19.67 -19.99 13.28
C GLY A 507 18.76 -19.53 12.14
N SER A 508 17.79 -20.38 11.82
CA SER A 508 16.89 -20.20 10.68
C SER A 508 15.55 -20.89 10.87
N VAL A 509 14.54 -20.40 10.17
CA VAL A 509 13.22 -21.02 10.06
C VAL A 509 12.81 -21.14 8.60
N THR A 510 11.81 -21.96 8.32
CA THR A 510 11.16 -22.01 7.02
C THR A 510 9.64 -21.92 7.21
N VAL A 511 9.01 -20.98 6.52
CA VAL A 511 7.55 -20.90 6.44
C VAL A 511 7.12 -21.64 5.20
N ASP A 512 6.58 -22.82 5.39
CA ASP A 512 6.20 -23.74 4.31
C ASP A 512 4.93 -23.26 3.60
N ARG A 513 4.07 -22.53 4.33
CA ARG A 513 2.79 -22.01 3.84
C ARG A 513 2.33 -20.77 4.60
N PHE A 514 1.71 -19.83 3.89
CA PHE A 514 0.99 -18.68 4.44
C PHE A 514 -0.41 -18.63 3.84
N ASP A 515 -1.43 -18.54 4.69
CA ASP A 515 -2.82 -18.43 4.27
C ASP A 515 -3.45 -17.16 4.86
N ILE A 516 -4.20 -16.41 4.04
CA ILE A 516 -5.15 -15.40 4.51
C ILE A 516 -6.55 -15.80 4.05
N THR A 517 -7.49 -15.88 5.00
CA THR A 517 -8.90 -16.15 4.73
C THR A 517 -9.79 -15.09 5.38
N THR A 518 -10.96 -14.87 4.79
CA THR A 518 -12.06 -14.13 5.44
C THR A 518 -13.07 -15.11 6.05
N PRO A 519 -13.83 -14.69 7.08
CA PRO A 519 -14.92 -15.49 7.66
C PRO A 519 -15.98 -15.94 6.66
#